data_AF-A0AAD8AMU9-F1
#
_entry.id   AF-A0AAD8AMU9-F1
#
_cell.length_a   1.000
_cell.length_b   1.000
_cell.length_c   1.000
_cell.angle_alpha   90.00
_cell.angle_beta   90.00
_cell.angle_gamma   90.00
#
_symmetry.space_group_name_H-M   'P 1'
#
loop_
_entity.id
_entity.type
_entity.pdbx_description
1 polymer ?
#
loop_
_entity_poly.entity_id
_entity_poly.type
_entity_poly.pdbx_seq_one_letter_code
_entity_poly.pdbx_strand_id
1 'polypeptide(L)'
;SLKSQLKIAFAEEFPEAEKDDGYKRVKKSTLPDIVNQNDIIKIVRKNKDIGFFYMIYAASRSSVFYTPYCLTIVPYEKVDKTNFLTISQNGVTQYYPEDMIFTPLDEWEREYDYYCKLIV
;
A
#
# COMPACT_ATOMS: atom_id res chain seq x y z
N SER A 1 9.81 16.46 -14.30
CA SER A 1 8.35 16.21 -14.25
C SER A 1 8.04 15.47 -12.96
N LEU A 2 6.88 15.66 -12.34
CA LEU A 2 6.50 14.90 -11.12
C LEU A 2 6.64 13.38 -11.32
N LYS A 3 6.38 12.89 -12.54
CA LYS A 3 6.62 11.48 -12.94
C LYS A 3 8.08 11.04 -12.82
N SER A 4 9.04 11.92 -13.08
CA SER A 4 10.47 11.59 -12.95
C SER A 4 10.91 11.56 -11.49
N GLN A 5 10.33 12.43 -10.64
CA GLN A 5 10.62 12.44 -9.21
C GLN A 5 10.03 11.21 -8.50
N LEU A 6 8.79 10.81 -8.83
CA LEU A 6 8.22 9.56 -8.33
C LEU A 6 9.07 8.36 -8.75
N LYS A 7 9.44 8.26 -10.04
CA LYS A 7 10.28 7.14 -10.52
C LYS A 7 11.60 7.03 -9.76
N ILE A 8 12.27 8.15 -9.48
CA ILE A 8 13.54 8.16 -8.75
C ILE A 8 13.33 7.73 -7.29
N ALA A 9 12.32 8.29 -6.60
CA ALA A 9 12.02 7.92 -5.22
C ALA A 9 11.67 6.42 -5.09
N PHE A 10 10.86 5.89 -6.00
CA PHE A 10 10.53 4.46 -6.03
C PHE A 10 11.74 3.59 -6.39
N ALA A 11 12.64 4.03 -7.28
CA ALA A 11 13.82 3.26 -7.70
C ALA A 11 14.97 3.28 -6.66
N GLU A 12 15.10 4.36 -5.89
CA GLU A 12 16.08 4.46 -4.80
C GLU A 12 15.64 3.67 -3.56
N GLU A 13 14.34 3.65 -3.25
CA GLU A 13 13.80 2.89 -2.10
C GLU A 13 13.53 1.41 -2.43
N PHE A 14 13.32 1.08 -3.71
CA PHE A 14 13.07 -0.28 -4.19
C PHE A 14 13.82 -0.51 -5.52
N PRO A 15 15.06 -1.05 -5.49
CA PRO A 15 15.83 -1.22 -6.72
C PRO A 15 15.10 -2.17 -7.69
N GLU A 16 14.79 -1.68 -8.89
CA GLU A 16 14.20 -2.49 -9.97
C GLU A 16 15.11 -3.70 -10.23
N ALA A 17 14.59 -4.90 -9.96
CA ALA A 17 15.24 -6.14 -10.34
C ALA A 17 15.42 -6.18 -11.87
N GLU A 18 16.63 -6.53 -12.31
CA GLU A 18 17.04 -6.58 -13.71
C GLU A 18 16.03 -7.33 -14.60
N LYS A 19 15.84 -6.77 -15.80
CA LYS A 19 14.98 -7.33 -16.85
C LYS A 19 15.66 -8.56 -17.44
N ASP A 20 14.95 -9.68 -17.43
CA ASP A 20 15.27 -10.87 -18.23
C ASP A 20 14.09 -11.19 -19.15
N ASP A 21 14.44 -11.73 -20.31
CA ASP A 21 13.80 -11.49 -21.58
C ASP A 21 12.96 -12.71 -21.95
N GLY A 22 11.66 -12.49 -22.19
CA GLY A 22 10.87 -13.43 -22.99
C GLY A 22 10.43 -14.72 -22.29
N TYR A 23 9.12 -14.94 -22.35
CA TYR A 23 8.48 -16.26 -22.28
C TYR A 23 8.56 -17.05 -20.96
N LYS A 24 7.48 -16.90 -20.17
CA LYS A 24 6.83 -17.92 -19.33
C LYS A 24 7.77 -18.85 -18.53
N ARG A 25 7.96 -18.55 -17.25
CA ARG A 25 8.11 -19.60 -16.22
C ARG A 25 7.62 -19.14 -14.84
N VAL A 26 6.53 -19.80 -14.44
CA VAL A 26 6.23 -20.31 -13.09
C VAL A 26 6.11 -19.31 -11.94
N LYS A 27 4.87 -19.19 -11.44
CA LYS A 27 4.44 -18.79 -10.07
C LYS A 27 5.56 -18.16 -9.22
N LYS A 28 5.76 -16.85 -9.38
CA LYS A 28 6.41 -16.02 -8.36
C LYS A 28 5.53 -16.14 -7.10
N SER A 29 6.12 -16.65 -6.02
CA SER A 29 5.52 -17.06 -4.72
C SER A 29 4.10 -16.56 -4.42
N THR A 30 3.24 -17.45 -3.94
CA THR A 30 1.85 -17.25 -3.45
C THR A 30 1.69 -16.30 -2.26
N LEU A 31 2.64 -15.38 -2.03
CA LEU A 31 2.56 -14.37 -0.99
C LEU A 31 2.15 -13.04 -1.61
N PRO A 32 1.09 -12.40 -1.09
CA PRO A 32 0.72 -11.07 -1.54
C PRO A 32 1.87 -10.08 -1.28
N ASP A 33 2.09 -9.15 -2.20
CA ASP A 33 3.07 -8.07 -2.05
C ASP A 33 2.54 -7.03 -1.06
N ILE A 34 2.63 -7.37 0.24
CA ILE A 34 2.11 -6.58 1.36
C ILE A 34 3.15 -5.54 1.75
N VAL A 35 2.75 -4.27 1.76
CA VAL A 35 3.62 -3.19 2.17
C VAL A 35 3.56 -3.01 3.68
N ASN A 36 4.73 -2.85 4.31
CA ASN A 36 4.83 -2.49 5.71
C ASN A 36 4.25 -1.08 5.93
N GLN A 37 3.26 -0.96 6.80
CA GLN A 37 2.55 0.31 7.01
C GLN A 37 3.46 1.38 7.63
N ASN A 38 4.37 1.00 8.53
CA ASN A 38 5.30 1.93 9.16
C ASN A 38 6.28 2.55 8.15
N ASP A 39 6.62 1.84 7.08
CA ASP A 39 7.48 2.38 6.03
C ASP A 39 6.74 3.41 5.16
N ILE A 40 5.48 3.12 4.78
CA ILE A 40 4.66 4.11 4.05
C ILE A 40 4.40 5.35 4.91
N ILE A 41 4.11 5.16 6.19
CA ILE A 41 3.87 6.27 7.13
C ILE A 41 5.10 7.17 7.20
N LYS A 42 6.32 6.62 7.29
CA LYS A 42 7.57 7.41 7.23
C LYS A 42 7.68 8.18 5.91
N ILE A 43 7.36 7.55 4.78
CA ILE A 43 7.44 8.19 3.44
C ILE A 43 6.47 9.38 3.36
N VAL A 44 5.20 9.21 3.72
CA VAL A 44 4.20 10.28 3.62
C VAL A 44 4.42 11.41 4.64
N ARG A 45 5.00 11.11 5.81
CA ARG A 45 5.42 12.14 6.78
C ARG A 45 6.62 12.94 6.29
N LYS A 46 7.60 12.28 5.67
CA LYS A 46 8.85 12.92 5.21
C LYS A 46 8.64 13.78 3.95
N ASN A 47 7.73 13.37 3.06
CA ASN A 47 7.57 13.97 1.75
C ASN A 47 6.19 14.62 1.57
N LYS A 48 6.05 15.87 2.04
CA LYS A 48 4.78 16.62 2.03
C LYS A 48 4.19 16.86 0.63
N ASP A 49 5.00 16.78 -0.41
CA ASP A 49 4.60 17.07 -1.80
C ASP A 49 4.01 15.86 -2.54
N ILE A 50 4.07 14.65 -1.97
CA ILE A 50 3.57 13.42 -2.61
C ILE A 50 2.03 13.41 -2.70
N GLY A 51 1.35 14.13 -1.81
CA GLY A 51 -0.10 14.10 -1.70
C GLY A 51 -0.58 12.81 -1.02
N PHE A 52 -0.84 11.76 -1.79
CA PHE A 52 -1.34 10.48 -1.29
C PHE A 52 -1.03 9.29 -2.22
N PHE A 53 -1.05 8.08 -1.66
CA PHE A 53 -0.97 6.82 -2.39
C PHE A 53 -2.32 6.11 -2.39
N TYR A 54 -2.62 5.36 -3.46
CA TYR A 54 -3.73 4.41 -3.47
C TYR A 54 -3.25 3.04 -2.99
N MET A 55 -4.09 2.39 -2.19
CA MET A 55 -3.85 1.05 -1.69
C MET A 55 -5.07 0.15 -1.93
N ILE A 56 -4.81 -1.14 -2.13
CA ILE A 56 -5.83 -2.19 -2.20
C ILE A 56 -5.44 -3.35 -1.29
N TYR A 57 -6.40 -4.22 -0.95
CA TYR A 57 -6.08 -5.47 -0.26
C TYR A 57 -5.36 -6.42 -1.22
N ALA A 58 -4.19 -6.89 -0.81
CA ALA A 58 -3.35 -7.80 -1.56
C ALA A 58 -3.90 -9.25 -1.55
N ALA A 59 -4.84 -9.56 -0.64
CA ALA A 59 -5.53 -10.84 -0.56
C ALA A 59 -7.06 -10.65 -0.57
N SER A 60 -7.78 -11.63 -1.15
CA SER A 60 -9.25 -11.73 -1.04
C SER A 60 -9.67 -11.89 0.42
N ARG A 61 -10.84 -11.36 0.80
CA ARG A 61 -11.45 -11.56 2.13
C ARG A 61 -11.64 -13.02 2.53
N SER A 62 -11.75 -13.93 1.56
CA SER A 62 -11.86 -15.37 1.79
C SER A 62 -10.51 -16.07 2.03
N SER A 63 -9.39 -15.35 1.88
CA SER A 63 -8.05 -15.89 2.05
C SER A 63 -7.68 -16.01 3.53
N VAL A 64 -6.94 -17.07 3.88
CA VAL A 64 -6.30 -17.20 5.20
C VAL A 64 -5.24 -16.13 5.46
N PHE A 65 -4.73 -15.48 4.41
CA PHE A 65 -3.78 -14.38 4.50
C PHE A 65 -4.45 -13.01 4.58
N TYR A 66 -5.80 -12.96 4.62
CA TYR A 66 -6.52 -11.70 4.73
C TYR A 66 -6.37 -11.13 6.14
N THR A 67 -5.84 -9.92 6.22
CA THR A 67 -5.75 -9.14 7.45
C THR A 67 -6.15 -7.70 7.18
N PRO A 68 -6.53 -6.91 8.20
CA PRO A 68 -6.85 -5.49 8.00
C PRO A 68 -5.72 -4.69 7.33
N TYR A 69 -4.47 -5.15 7.47
CA TYR A 69 -3.27 -4.49 6.97
C TYR A 69 -2.56 -5.27 5.85
N CYS A 70 -3.20 -6.27 5.23
CA CYS A 70 -2.66 -6.93 4.03
C CYS A 70 -2.81 -6.04 2.79
N LEU A 71 -2.20 -4.85 2.83
CA LEU A 71 -2.39 -3.79 1.86
C LEU A 71 -1.19 -3.67 0.92
N THR A 72 -1.45 -3.25 -0.32
CA THR A 72 -0.42 -2.98 -1.33
C THR A 72 -0.67 -1.66 -2.04
N ILE A 73 0.39 -0.95 -2.42
CA ILE A 73 0.29 0.31 -3.16
C ILE A 73 0.10 0.01 -4.65
N VAL A 74 -0.88 0.68 -5.26
CA VAL A 74 -1.17 0.54 -6.68
C VAL A 74 -1.34 1.90 -7.36
N PRO A 75 -1.08 2.01 -8.67
CA PRO A 75 -1.49 3.18 -9.44
C PRO A 75 -3.02 3.20 -9.60
N TYR A 76 -3.60 4.38 -9.82
CA TYR A 76 -5.05 4.59 -9.89
C TYR A 76 -5.75 3.66 -10.90
N GLU A 77 -5.09 3.34 -12.02
CA GLU A 77 -5.64 2.48 -13.08
C GLU A 77 -5.90 1.04 -12.62
N LYS A 78 -5.28 0.61 -11.52
CA LYS A 78 -5.43 -0.74 -10.94
C LYS A 78 -6.35 -0.77 -9.71
N VAL A 79 -6.90 0.37 -9.31
CA VAL A 79 -7.78 0.47 -8.15
C VAL A 79 -9.14 -0.15 -8.46
N ASP A 80 -9.59 -1.05 -7.58
CA ASP A 80 -10.99 -1.44 -7.54
C ASP A 80 -11.81 -0.31 -6.91
N LYS A 81 -12.61 0.37 -7.72
CA LYS A 81 -13.41 1.53 -7.28
C LYS A 81 -14.53 1.18 -6.31
N THR A 82 -14.77 -0.11 -6.05
CA THR A 82 -15.74 -0.56 -5.05
C THR A 82 -15.12 -0.77 -3.68
N ASN A 83 -13.79 -0.84 -3.57
CA ASN A 83 -13.11 -1.01 -2.29
C ASN A 83 -11.62 -0.68 -2.44
N PHE A 84 -11.23 0.48 -1.94
CA PHE A 84 -9.84 0.88 -1.93
C PHE A 84 -9.55 1.81 -0.76
N LEU A 85 -8.26 2.00 -0.48
CA LEU A 85 -7.80 2.93 0.51
C LEU A 85 -6.92 3.99 -0.14
N THR A 86 -6.84 5.16 0.46
CA THR A 86 -5.76 6.11 0.22
C THR A 86 -5.02 6.40 1.51
N ILE A 87 -3.72 6.66 1.42
CA ILE A 87 -2.89 7.07 2.55
C ILE A 87 -2.15 8.36 2.21
N SER A 88 -2.19 9.31 3.12
CA SER A 88 -1.59 10.63 2.99
C SER A 88 -0.93 11.05 4.32
N GLN A 89 -0.26 12.20 4.32
CA GLN A 89 0.25 12.80 5.55
C GLN A 89 -0.83 13.08 6.62
N ASN A 90 -2.10 13.24 6.21
CA ASN A 90 -3.20 13.56 7.12
C ASN A 90 -3.84 12.29 7.71
N GLY A 91 -3.80 11.18 6.98
CA GLY A 91 -4.46 9.96 7.38
C GLY A 91 -4.78 9.03 6.23
N VAL A 92 -5.51 7.99 6.59
CA VAL A 92 -5.98 6.92 5.71
C VAL A 92 -7.48 7.08 5.50
N THR A 93 -7.89 7.10 4.23
CA THR A 93 -9.30 7.05 3.85
C THR A 93 -9.60 5.68 3.27
N GLN A 94 -10.56 4.96 3.84
CA GLN A 94 -11.11 3.77 3.25
C GLN A 94 -12.41 4.10 2.53
N TYR A 95 -12.49 3.75 1.25
CA TYR A 95 -13.64 4.01 0.39
C TYR A 95 -14.44 2.73 0.13
N TYR A 96 -15.74 2.84 0.34
CA TYR A 96 -16.78 1.94 -0.12
C TYR A 96 -17.84 2.75 -0.88
N PRO A 97 -18.66 2.15 -1.77
CA PRO A 97 -19.66 2.90 -2.53
C PRO A 97 -20.68 3.61 -1.64
N GLU A 98 -21.00 3.00 -0.50
CA GLU A 98 -22.02 3.49 0.44
C GLU A 98 -21.43 4.26 1.63
N ASP A 99 -20.12 4.15 1.87
CA ASP A 99 -19.50 4.71 3.07
C ASP A 99 -18.02 5.06 2.85
N MET A 100 -17.54 6.04 3.61
CA MET A 100 -16.14 6.44 3.59
C MET A 100 -15.67 6.72 5.01
N ILE A 101 -14.65 5.98 5.44
CA ILE A 101 -14.09 6.09 6.78
C ILE A 101 -12.73 6.77 6.68
N PHE A 102 -12.53 7.84 7.44
CA PHE A 102 -11.24 8.51 7.55
C PHE A 102 -10.63 8.26 8.94
N THR A 103 -9.39 7.79 8.95
CA THR A 103 -8.59 7.55 10.15
C THR A 103 -7.36 8.46 10.13
N PRO A 104 -7.16 9.34 11.11
CA PRO A 104 -5.96 10.17 11.20
C PRO A 104 -4.67 9.34 11.18
N LEU A 105 -3.59 9.86 10.60
CA LEU A 105 -2.37 9.06 10.39
C LEU A 105 -1.76 8.53 11.70
N ASP A 106 -1.75 9.35 12.75
CA ASP A 106 -1.25 8.96 14.07
C ASP A 106 -2.10 7.85 14.71
N GLU A 107 -3.40 7.82 14.43
CA GLU A 107 -4.31 6.78 14.91
C GLU A 107 -4.11 5.48 14.13
N TRP A 108 -4.00 5.57 12.80
CA TRP A 108 -3.70 4.42 11.94
C TRP A 108 -2.38 3.74 12.32
N GLU A 109 -1.32 4.53 12.57
CA GLU A 109 -0.02 4.04 13.04
C GLU A 109 -0.15 3.28 14.36
N ARG A 110 -0.87 3.87 15.32
CA ARG A 110 -1.11 3.27 16.63
C ARG A 110 -1.91 1.96 16.53
N GLU A 111 -2.94 1.91 15.71
CA GLU A 111 -3.73 0.70 15.48
C GLU A 111 -2.90 -0.41 14.83
N TYR A 112 -2.06 -0.07 13.84
CA TYR A 112 -1.15 -1.02 13.22
C TYR A 112 -0.13 -1.58 14.22
N ASP A 113 0.45 -0.72 15.06
CA ASP A 113 1.37 -1.14 16.12
C ASP A 113 0.70 -2.09 17.13
N TYR A 114 -0.57 -1.85 17.48
CA TYR A 114 -1.33 -2.78 18.32
C TYR A 114 -1.60 -4.11 17.62
N TYR A 115 -1.98 -4.07 16.34
CA TYR A 115 -2.18 -5.28 15.55
C TYR A 115 -0.90 -6.14 15.50
N CYS A 116 0.26 -5.53 15.24
CA CYS A 116 1.54 -6.25 15.22
C CYS A 116 1.89 -6.89 16.56
N LYS A 117 1.50 -6.27 17.69
CA LYS A 117 1.70 -6.84 19.04
C LYS A 117 0.75 -8.00 19.37
N LEU A 118 -0.38 -8.10 18.69
CA LEU A 118 -1.40 -9.15 18.94
C LEU A 118 -1.22 -10.39 18.07
N ILE A 119 -0.53 -10.27 16.93
CA ILE A 119 -0.31 -11.37 15.96
C ILE A 119 0.95 -12.21 16.31
N VAL A 120 1.46 -12.09 17.55
CA VAL A 120 2.63 -12.84 18.07
C VAL A 120 2.39 -14.35 18.10
#